data_AF-A0A1Z8Q0V9-F1
#
_entry.id   AF-A0A1Z8Q0V9-F1
#
_cell.length_a   1.000
_cell.length_b   1.000
_cell.length_c   1.000
_cell.angle_alpha   90.00
_cell.angle_beta   90.00
_cell.angle_gamma   90.00
#
_symmetry.space_group_name_H-M   'P 1'
#
loop_
_entity.id
_entity.type
_entity.pdbx_description
1 polymer ?
#
loop_
_entity_poly.entity_id
_entity_poly.type
_entity_poly.pdbx_seq_one_letter_code
_entity_poly.pdbx_strand_id
1 'polypeptide(L)'
;MPYENDHTEIYRPFTIDRERNYTLNDIPAGPDGIYPFILDLDGTEIKFACEKTILDRFQDQDGQWRFNIKWEVNTINHPPLKNVNDNDIENHISEALTAFGEKHNTSRIGDIVVKIHPHARQNKWHWS
;
A
#
# COMPACT_ATOMS: atom_id res chain seq x y z
N MET A 1 36.73 3.46 -2.49
CA MET A 1 35.78 4.49 -2.08
C MET A 1 34.52 3.76 -1.64
N PRO A 2 34.10 3.84 -0.36
CA PRO A 2 32.83 3.26 0.03
C PRO A 2 31.71 4.14 -0.56
N TYR A 3 30.81 3.54 -1.30
CA TYR A 3 29.62 4.23 -1.82
C TYR A 3 28.72 4.56 -0.62
N GLU A 4 28.63 5.85 -0.28
CA GLU A 4 27.56 6.39 0.56
C GLU A 4 26.24 6.17 -0.19
N ASN A 5 25.49 5.16 0.22
CA ASN A 5 24.12 4.94 -0.22
C ASN A 5 23.24 5.97 0.52
N ASP A 6 23.33 7.22 0.09
CA ASP A 6 22.52 8.32 0.60
C ASP A 6 21.14 8.35 -0.10
N HIS A 7 20.50 7.18 -0.15
CA HIS A 7 19.08 7.06 -0.49
C HIS A 7 18.25 7.21 0.78
N THR A 8 18.39 8.36 1.44
CA THR A 8 17.35 8.84 2.35
C THR A 8 16.19 9.36 1.50
N GLU A 9 15.48 8.46 0.82
CA GLU A 9 14.16 8.78 0.26
C GLU A 9 13.27 9.16 1.44
N ILE A 10 13.09 10.47 1.58
CA ILE A 10 12.29 11.07 2.64
C ILE A 10 10.88 10.49 2.51
N TYR A 11 10.50 9.64 3.46
CA TYR A 11 9.15 9.14 3.70
C TYR A 11 8.17 10.32 3.62
N ARG A 12 7.42 10.42 2.52
CA ARG A 12 6.41 11.48 2.39
C ARG A 12 5.05 10.87 2.71
N PRO A 13 4.46 11.20 3.88
CA PRO A 13 3.09 10.79 4.17
C PRO A 13 2.17 11.17 3.02
N PHE A 14 1.49 10.17 2.47
CA PHE A 14 0.50 10.36 1.44
C PHE A 14 -0.87 10.44 2.11
N THR A 15 -1.41 11.65 2.20
CA THR A 15 -2.79 11.81 2.66
C THR A 15 -3.74 11.28 1.58
N ILE A 16 -4.48 10.24 1.94
CA ILE A 16 -5.51 9.61 1.10
C ILE A 16 -6.81 10.39 1.22
N ASP A 17 -7.23 10.67 2.45
CA ASP A 17 -8.46 11.38 2.78
C ASP A 17 -8.20 12.32 3.96
N ARG A 18 -8.40 13.63 3.74
CA ARG A 18 -8.20 14.66 4.77
C ARG A 18 -9.33 14.74 5.77
N GLU A 19 -10.55 14.34 5.39
CA GLU A 19 -11.73 14.39 6.26
C GLU A 19 -11.73 13.25 7.26
N ARG A 20 -11.20 12.09 6.85
CA ARG A 20 -11.08 10.90 7.70
C ARG A 20 -9.71 10.76 8.38
N ASN A 21 -8.80 11.70 8.15
CA ASN A 21 -7.41 11.69 8.62
C ASN A 21 -6.66 10.39 8.22
N TYR A 22 -6.84 9.95 6.98
CA TYR A 22 -6.23 8.74 6.44
C TYR A 22 -4.93 9.06 5.75
N THR A 23 -3.83 8.51 6.28
CA THR A 23 -2.51 8.71 5.71
C THR A 23 -1.85 7.36 5.45
N LEU A 24 -1.38 7.15 4.24
CA LEU A 24 -0.55 6.01 3.88
C LEU A 24 0.89 6.45 3.76
N ASN A 25 1.78 5.77 4.47
CA ASN A 25 3.21 5.97 4.37
C ASN A 25 3.79 4.76 3.63
N ASP A 26 4.43 5.02 2.50
CA ASP A 26 5.22 4.02 1.78
C ASP A 26 6.57 3.84 2.47
N ILE A 27 7.00 2.58 2.60
CA ILE A 27 8.34 2.24 3.04
C ILE A 27 9.08 1.70 1.80
N PRO A 28 10.34 2.10 1.56
CA PRO A 28 11.11 1.57 0.44
C PRO A 28 11.04 0.05 0.40
N ALA A 29 10.68 -0.50 -0.75
CA ALA A 29 10.56 -1.93 -0.93
C ALA A 29 11.89 -2.61 -0.63
N GLY A 30 11.82 -3.75 0.06
CA GLY A 30 12.98 -4.61 0.21
C GLY A 30 13.43 -5.19 -1.13
N PRO A 31 14.64 -5.76 -1.22
CA PRO A 31 15.15 -6.41 -2.43
C PRO A 31 14.31 -7.62 -2.87
N ASP A 32 13.40 -8.08 -2.01
CA ASP A 32 12.45 -9.17 -2.24
C ASP A 32 11.19 -8.74 -3.01
N GLY A 33 11.03 -7.44 -3.32
CA GLY A 33 9.86 -6.94 -4.04
C GLY A 33 8.61 -6.84 -3.15
N ILE A 34 8.79 -6.93 -1.82
CA ILE A 34 7.74 -6.68 -0.84
C ILE A 34 7.73 -5.18 -0.52
N TYR A 35 6.54 -4.59 -0.61
CA TYR A 35 6.27 -3.17 -0.33
C TYR A 35 5.60 -3.06 1.04
N PRO A 36 6.32 -2.60 2.08
CA PRO A 36 5.74 -2.31 3.37
C PRO A 36 5.04 -0.94 3.36
N PHE A 37 3.94 -0.86 4.10
CA PHE A 37 3.13 0.33 4.25
C PHE A 37 2.66 0.51 5.69
N ILE A 38 2.47 1.78 6.08
CA ILE A 38 1.81 2.15 7.35
C ILE A 38 0.60 3.01 7.02
N LEU A 39 -0.59 2.49 7.32
CA LEU A 39 -1.84 3.24 7.26
C LEU A 39 -2.15 3.78 8.65
N ASP A 40 -2.19 5.10 8.79
CA ASP A 40 -2.69 5.76 9.99
C ASP A 40 -4.21 5.95 9.85
N LEU A 41 -4.96 5.31 10.76
CA LEU A 41 -6.39 5.49 10.93
C LEU A 41 -6.65 6.16 12.29
N ASP A 42 -6.95 7.46 12.25
CA ASP A 42 -7.32 8.24 13.44
C ASP A 42 -6.30 8.13 14.59
N GLY A 43 -5.00 8.20 14.26
CA GLY A 43 -3.89 8.09 15.20
C GLY A 43 -3.52 6.65 15.55
N THR A 44 -4.08 5.65 14.87
CA THR A 44 -3.72 4.25 15.04
C THR A 44 -3.00 3.71 13.81
N GLU A 45 -1.76 3.27 13.99
CA GLU A 45 -0.93 2.72 12.92
C GLU A 45 -1.29 1.26 12.62
N ILE A 46 -1.61 1.00 11.36
CA ILE A 46 -1.79 -0.33 10.79
C ILE A 46 -0.63 -0.57 9.82
N LYS A 47 0.21 -1.55 10.16
CA LYS A 47 1.37 -1.92 9.36
C LYS A 47 1.00 -3.11 8.49
N PHE A 48 1.20 -3.00 7.19
CA PHE A 48 0.92 -4.11 6.28
C PHE A 48 1.99 -4.19 5.20
N ALA A 49 2.16 -5.36 4.61
CA ALA A 49 3.07 -5.55 3.50
C ALA A 49 2.37 -6.22 2.34
N CYS A 50 2.72 -5.79 1.14
CA CYS A 50 2.10 -6.26 -0.07
C CYS A 50 3.11 -6.48 -1.20
N GLU A 51 2.71 -7.34 -2.13
CA GLU A 51 3.45 -7.58 -3.37
C GLU A 51 2.74 -6.86 -4.52
N LYS A 52 3.53 -6.25 -5.39
CA LYS A 52 3.03 -5.59 -6.60
C LYS A 52 3.25 -6.49 -7.81
N THR A 53 2.17 -6.82 -8.50
CA THR A 53 2.23 -7.54 -9.77
C THR A 53 1.63 -6.69 -10.89
N ILE A 54 2.32 -6.58 -12.03
CA ILE A 54 1.70 -6.06 -13.26
C ILE A 54 1.00 -7.24 -13.93
N LEU A 55 -0.34 -7.20 -13.97
CA LEU A 55 -1.16 -8.27 -14.54
C LEU A 55 -1.04 -8.31 -16.05
N ASP A 56 -1.19 -7.15 -16.69
CA ASP A 56 -1.07 -7.00 -18.11
C ASP A 56 -0.69 -5.56 -18.48
N ARG A 57 -0.52 -5.35 -19.79
CA ARG A 57 -0.41 -4.03 -20.38
C ARG A 57 -1.28 -3.97 -21.64
N PHE A 58 -1.92 -2.84 -21.87
CA PHE A 58 -2.73 -2.59 -23.05
C PHE A 58 -2.54 -1.15 -23.53
N GLN A 59 -2.97 -0.86 -24.75
CA GLN A 59 -2.99 0.52 -25.24
C GLN A 59 -4.41 1.08 -25.09
N ASP A 60 -4.53 2.29 -24.55
CA ASP A 60 -5.81 3.00 -24.52
C ASP A 60 -6.21 3.50 -25.92
N GLN A 61 -7.36 4.18 -26.01
CA GLN A 61 -7.89 4.70 -27.27
C GLN A 61 -6.96 5.73 -27.94
N ASP A 62 -6.07 6.35 -27.16
CA ASP A 62 -5.08 7.32 -27.62
C ASP A 62 -3.71 6.66 -27.94
N GLY A 63 -3.62 5.32 -27.86
CA GLY A 63 -2.41 4.55 -28.12
C GLY A 63 -1.39 4.57 -26.97
N GLN A 64 -1.74 5.10 -25.79
CA GLN A 64 -0.85 5.14 -24.64
C GLN A 64 -0.86 3.81 -23.91
N TRP A 65 0.33 3.35 -23.52
CA TRP A 65 0.47 2.13 -22.71
C TRP A 65 -0.08 2.34 -21.31
N ARG A 66 -1.06 1.52 -20.97
CA ARG A 66 -1.67 1.36 -19.65
C ARG A 66 -1.30 0.01 -19.06
N PHE A 67 -1.28 -0.08 -17.74
CA PHE A 67 -0.94 -1.27 -16.97
C PHE A 67 -2.04 -1.57 -15.97
N ASN A 68 -2.47 -2.83 -15.91
CA ASN A 68 -3.29 -3.31 -14.82
C ASN A 68 -2.37 -3.80 -13.70
N ILE A 69 -2.58 -3.28 -12.49
CA ILE A 69 -1.74 -3.58 -11.34
C ILE A 69 -2.56 -4.35 -10.32
N LYS A 70 -1.95 -5.37 -9.74
CA LYS A 70 -2.47 -6.10 -8.58
C LYS A 70 -1.59 -5.86 -7.38
N TRP A 71 -2.20 -5.48 -6.27
CA TRP A 71 -1.59 -5.47 -4.95
C TRP A 71 -2.06 -6.69 -4.16
N GLU A 72 -1.14 -7.51 -3.69
CA GLU A 72 -1.44 -8.66 -2.84
C GLU A 72 -0.99 -8.40 -1.42
N VAL A 73 -1.94 -8.18 -0.52
CA VAL A 73 -1.66 -7.96 0.90
C VAL A 73 -1.52 -9.31 1.58
N ASN A 74 -0.28 -9.61 1.97
CA ASN A 74 0.12 -10.89 2.55
C ASN A 74 0.26 -10.84 4.07
N THR A 75 0.42 -9.63 4.63
CA THR A 75 0.56 -9.43 6.08
C THR A 75 -0.12 -8.13 6.50
N ILE A 76 -0.87 -8.18 7.60
CA ILE A 76 -1.51 -7.04 8.27
C ILE A 76 -1.26 -7.20 9.76
N ASN A 77 -0.67 -6.18 10.37
CA ASN A 77 -0.35 -6.08 11.78
C ASN A 77 -0.90 -4.76 12.32
N HIS A 78 -1.77 -4.84 13.32
CA HIS A 78 -2.32 -3.67 13.98
C HIS A 78 -2.50 -3.92 15.48
N PRO A 79 -2.47 -2.87 16.32
CA PRO A 79 -2.94 -2.98 17.69
C PRO A 79 -4.46 -3.20 17.72
N PRO A 80 -5.03 -3.69 18.84
CA PRO A 80 -6.48 -3.73 19.02
C PRO A 80 -7.07 -2.35 18.77
N LEU A 81 -7.91 -2.23 17.74
CA LEU A 81 -8.55 -0.96 17.40
C LEU A 81 -9.75 -0.76 18.32
N LYS A 82 -9.78 0.36 19.04
CA LYS A 82 -10.88 0.64 19.98
C LYS A 82 -12.21 0.91 19.28
N ASN A 83 -12.18 1.41 18.04
CA ASN A 83 -13.34 2.00 17.36
C ASN A 83 -13.51 1.56 15.90
N VAL A 84 -12.69 0.62 15.40
CA VAL A 84 -12.73 0.18 14.00
C VAL A 84 -13.00 -1.31 14.00
N ASN A 85 -14.01 -1.74 13.25
CA ASN A 85 -14.28 -3.17 13.07
C ASN A 85 -13.14 -3.76 12.23
N ASP A 86 -12.69 -4.99 12.52
CA ASP A 86 -11.62 -5.59 11.75
C ASP A 86 -11.98 -5.72 10.25
N ASN A 87 -13.27 -5.85 9.91
CA ASN A 87 -13.73 -5.84 8.52
C ASN A 87 -13.56 -4.46 7.84
N ASP A 88 -13.53 -3.37 8.61
CA ASP A 88 -13.29 -2.03 8.09
C ASP A 88 -11.81 -1.82 7.76
N ILE A 89 -10.89 -2.49 8.47
CA ILE A 89 -9.44 -2.39 8.21
C ILE A 89 -9.09 -2.81 6.78
N GLU A 90 -9.64 -3.94 6.32
CA GLU A 90 -9.38 -4.45 4.98
C GLU A 90 -9.94 -3.54 3.89
N ASN A 91 -11.11 -2.95 4.14
CA ASN A 91 -11.70 -1.94 3.26
C ASN A 91 -10.83 -0.69 3.20
N HIS A 92 -10.34 -0.19 4.34
CA HIS A 92 -9.46 0.97 4.39
C HIS A 92 -8.11 0.72 3.73
N ILE A 93 -7.51 -0.46 3.90
CA ILE A 93 -6.28 -0.84 3.18
C ILE A 93 -6.52 -0.88 1.67
N SER A 94 -7.66 -1.42 1.24
CA SER A 94 -8.01 -1.48 -0.18
C SER A 94 -8.22 -0.09 -0.77
N GLU A 95 -8.98 0.78 -0.09
CA GLU A 95 -9.16 2.18 -0.47
C GLU A 95 -7.81 2.92 -0.55
N ALA A 96 -6.95 2.70 0.44
CA ALA A 96 -5.62 3.30 0.53
C ALA A 96 -4.72 2.93 -0.64
N LEU A 97 -4.63 1.64 -0.97
CA LEU A 97 -3.79 1.12 -2.05
C LEU A 97 -4.29 1.54 -3.43
N THR A 98 -5.62 1.58 -3.62
CA THR A 98 -6.22 2.10 -4.86
C THR A 98 -5.88 3.58 -5.04
N ALA A 99 -6.14 4.42 -4.03
CA ALA A 99 -5.84 5.85 -4.07
C ALA A 99 -4.34 6.14 -4.27
N PHE A 100 -3.48 5.35 -3.62
CA PHE A 100 -2.03 5.43 -3.80
C PHE A 100 -1.63 5.11 -5.24
N GLY A 101 -2.12 4.00 -5.80
CA GLY A 101 -1.80 3.59 -7.15
C GLY A 101 -2.26 4.62 -8.18
N GLU A 102 -3.50 5.11 -8.06
CA GLU A 102 -4.06 6.14 -8.93
C GLU A 102 -3.21 7.40 -8.95
N LYS A 103 -2.79 7.89 -7.78
CA LYS A 103 -2.05 9.17 -7.67
C LYS A 103 -0.57 9.08 -7.99
N HIS A 104 0.09 7.93 -7.75
CA HIS A 104 1.51 7.76 -8.11
C HIS A 104 1.74 7.42 -9.59
N ASN A 105 0.74 6.85 -10.28
CA ASN A 105 0.91 6.37 -11.66
C ASN A 105 -0.13 6.95 -12.62
N THR A 106 -0.63 8.16 -12.32
CA THR A 106 -1.78 8.89 -12.91
C THR A 106 -1.93 8.86 -14.43
N SER A 107 -0.88 8.57 -15.20
CA SER A 107 -0.93 8.54 -16.67
C SER A 107 -0.81 7.14 -17.29
N ARG A 108 -0.57 6.09 -16.50
CA ARG A 108 -0.25 4.75 -17.03
C ARG A 108 -1.01 3.61 -16.37
N ILE A 109 -1.88 3.86 -15.40
CA ILE A 109 -2.73 2.81 -14.86
C ILE A 109 -3.99 2.68 -15.71
N GLY A 110 -4.35 1.42 -16.00
CA GLY A 110 -5.65 1.04 -16.54
C GLY A 110 -6.62 0.67 -15.43
N ASP A 111 -6.21 -0.31 -14.60
CA ASP A 111 -6.99 -0.82 -13.47
C ASP A 111 -6.10 -1.17 -12.26
N ILE A 112 -6.69 -1.16 -11.07
CA ILE A 112 -6.05 -1.56 -9.81
C ILE A 112 -6.90 -2.59 -9.11
N VAL A 113 -6.33 -3.77 -8.90
CA VAL A 113 -6.94 -4.84 -8.13
C VAL A 113 -6.21 -5.00 -6.81
N VAL A 114 -6.91 -4.83 -5.69
CA VAL A 114 -6.37 -5.15 -4.36
C VAL A 114 -6.92 -6.51 -3.92
N LYS A 115 -6.02 -7.42 -3.55
CA LYS A 115 -6.37 -8.72 -2.97
C LYS A 115 -5.75 -8.85 -1.59
N ILE A 116 -6.60 -8.99 -0.57
CA ILE A 116 -6.18 -9.29 0.80
C ILE A 116 -6.34 -10.80 1.01
N HIS A 117 -5.25 -11.47 1.39
CA HIS A 117 -5.30 -12.92 1.62
C HIS A 117 -5.97 -13.23 2.98
N PRO A 118 -6.80 -14.28 3.10
CA PRO A 118 -7.50 -14.62 4.34
C PRO A 118 -6.58 -14.85 5.55
N HIS A 119 -5.31 -15.18 5.31
CA HIS A 119 -4.28 -15.41 6.33
C HIS A 119 -3.35 -14.21 6.54
N ALA A 120 -3.63 -13.08 5.88
CA ALA A 120 -2.83 -11.87 6.03
C ALA A 120 -2.88 -11.31 7.45
N ARG A 121 -3.99 -11.54 8.17
CA ARG A 121 -4.10 -11.25 9.60
C ARG A 121 -3.24 -12.24 10.39
N GLN A 122 -2.02 -11.85 10.68
CA GLN A 122 -1.21 -12.56 11.66
C GLN A 122 -1.25 -11.78 12.97
N ASN A 123 -1.99 -12.29 13.95
CA ASN A 123 -2.03 -11.79 15.34
C ASN A 123 -0.68 -11.97 16.10
N LYS A 124 0.45 -12.04 15.39
CA LYS A 124 1.77 -12.22 15.99
C LYS A 124 2.54 -10.92 15.89
N TRP A 125 2.33 -10.10 16.89
CA TRP A 125 3.26 -9.04 17.30
C TRP A 125 4.66 -9.63 17.50
N HIS A 126 5.48 -9.61 16.45
CA HIS A 126 6.93 -9.70 16.54
C HIS A 126 7.54 -8.98 15.34
N TRP A 127 7.82 -7.69 15.51
CA TRP A 127 8.90 -7.03 14.78
C TRP A 127 9.90 -6.59 15.85
N SER A 128 11.08 -7.22 15.80
CA SER A 128 12.24 -6.96 16.63
C SER A 128 12.88 -5.62 16.28
#